data_AF-A0A4W2FQN3-F1
#
_entry.id   AF-A0A4W2FQN3-F1
#
_cell.length_a   1.000
_cell.length_b   1.000
_cell.length_c   1.000
_cell.angle_alpha   90.00
_cell.angle_beta   90.00
_cell.angle_gamma   90.00
#
_symmetry.space_group_name_H-M   'P 1'
#
loop_
_entity.id
_entity.type
_entity.pdbx_description
1 polymer ?
#
loop_
_entity_poly.entity_id
_entity_poly.type
_entity_poly.pdbx_seq_one_letter_code
_entity_poly.pdbx_strand_id
1 'polypeptide(L)'
;MVSRLLRGAEVLASQALRARGPNGVSVVRSMASGGGVPTDEEQATGLEREVMLAARKGQDPYNILAPKATSGTKEDPNVPRKILI
;
A
#
# COMPACT_ATOMS: atom_id res chain seq x y z
N MET A 1 34.04 1.03 42.56
CA MET A 1 32.79 1.83 42.45
C MET A 1 32.52 2.30 40.99
N VAL A 2 32.90 1.52 39.96
CA VAL A 2 32.78 1.90 38.52
C VAL A 2 31.76 1.03 37.77
N SER A 3 31.44 -0.16 38.29
CA SER A 3 30.58 -1.16 37.63
C SER A 3 29.08 -0.81 37.62
N ARG A 4 28.63 0.16 38.45
CA ARG A 4 27.25 0.67 38.43
C ARG A 4 27.05 1.75 37.36
N LEU A 5 28.11 2.47 37.01
CA LEU A 5 28.07 3.53 36.00
C LEU A 5 27.90 2.94 34.58
N LEU A 6 28.61 1.85 34.30
CA LEU A 6 28.54 1.15 33.01
C LEU A 6 27.15 0.53 32.77
N ARG A 7 26.52 0.01 33.83
CA ARG A 7 25.18 -0.60 33.77
C ARG A 7 24.06 0.44 33.59
N GLY A 8 24.25 1.66 34.07
CA GLY A 8 23.31 2.76 33.84
C GLY A 8 23.36 3.31 32.42
N ALA A 9 24.55 3.37 31.81
CA ALA A 9 24.74 3.84 30.43
C ALA A 9 24.08 2.91 29.40
N GLU A 10 24.14 1.59 29.60
CA GLU A 10 23.47 0.60 28.73
C GLU A 10 21.94 0.69 28.78
N VAL A 11 21.37 0.96 29.96
CA VAL A 11 19.92 1.14 30.12
C VAL A 11 19.46 2.40 29.38
N LEU A 12 20.20 3.50 29.52
CA LEU A 12 19.94 4.77 28.82
C LEU A 12 20.09 4.66 27.29
N ALA A 13 21.07 3.90 26.80
CA ALA A 13 21.25 3.64 25.37
C ALA A 13 20.13 2.74 24.80
N SER A 14 19.72 1.71 25.56
CA SER A 14 18.65 0.78 25.15
C SER A 14 17.27 1.46 25.09
N GLN A 15 16.97 2.36 26.02
CA GLN A 15 15.73 3.14 26.00
C GLN A 15 15.73 4.22 24.90
N ALA A 16 16.88 4.81 24.57
CA ALA A 16 17.00 5.77 23.47
C ALA A 16 16.80 5.10 22.09
N LEU A 17 17.26 3.86 21.93
CA LEU A 17 17.01 3.05 20.74
C LEU A 17 15.54 2.64 20.59
N ARG A 18 14.84 2.34 21.70
CA ARG A 18 13.38 2.10 21.69
C ARG A 18 12.56 3.35 21.39
N ALA A 19 13.00 4.53 21.83
CA ALA A 19 12.34 5.80 21.55
C ALA A 19 12.51 6.27 20.09
N ARG A 20 13.45 5.67 19.36
CA ARG A 20 13.74 5.97 17.94
C ARG A 20 13.55 4.74 17.05
N GLY A 21 12.57 3.90 17.38
CA GLY A 21 12.01 2.95 16.42
C GLY A 21 11.20 3.72 15.37
N PRO A 22 11.23 3.34 14.08
CA PRO A 22 10.48 4.05 13.06
C PRO A 22 8.98 4.00 13.41
N ASN A 23 8.41 5.16 13.72
CA ASN A 23 6.97 5.43 13.66
C ASN A 23 6.47 5.44 12.20
N GLY A 24 7.06 4.62 11.34
CA GLY A 24 6.41 4.22 10.10
C GLY A 24 5.43 3.14 10.49
N VAL A 25 4.13 3.37 10.28
CA VAL A 25 3.18 2.27 10.18
C VAL A 25 3.73 1.36 9.08
N SER A 26 4.46 0.32 9.47
CA SER A 26 4.70 -0.77 8.55
C SER A 26 3.32 -1.31 8.28
N VAL A 27 2.90 -1.26 7.01
CA VAL A 27 1.70 -1.98 6.59
C VAL A 27 2.05 -3.45 6.81
N VAL A 28 1.72 -3.96 7.99
CA VAL A 28 1.83 -5.38 8.31
C VAL A 28 0.76 -6.06 7.46
N ARG A 29 1.21 -6.76 6.44
CA ARG A 29 0.36 -7.51 5.51
C ARG A 29 0.29 -8.96 5.98
N SER A 30 -0.93 -9.52 5.97
CA SER A 30 -1.14 -10.94 6.19
C SER A 30 -0.45 -11.74 5.09
N MET A 31 0.35 -12.72 5.47
CA MET A 31 0.93 -13.69 4.55
C MET A 31 0.01 -14.91 4.46
N ALA A 32 -0.14 -15.49 3.27
CA ALA A 32 -0.80 -16.78 3.11
C ALA A 32 -0.06 -17.83 3.97
N SER A 33 -0.78 -18.50 4.86
CA SER A 33 -0.23 -19.48 5.81
C SER A 33 -0.66 -20.92 5.54
N GLY A 34 -1.57 -21.14 4.59
CA GLY A 34 -2.01 -22.46 4.15
C GLY A 34 -1.09 -22.99 3.06
N GLY A 35 -0.55 -24.20 3.21
CA GLY A 35 0.29 -24.82 2.19
C GLY A 35 -0.40 -24.86 0.82
N GLY A 36 0.32 -24.44 -0.24
CA GLY A 36 -0.20 -24.28 -1.59
C GLY A 36 0.42 -23.07 -2.31
N VAL A 37 0.05 -22.86 -3.57
CA VAL A 37 0.38 -21.61 -4.29
C VAL A 37 -0.65 -20.55 -3.86
N PRO A 38 -0.21 -19.41 -3.30
CA PRO A 38 -1.11 -18.35 -2.86
C PRO A 38 -1.90 -17.72 -4.00
N THR A 39 -3.11 -17.23 -3.73
CA THR A 39 -3.92 -16.53 -4.74
C THR A 39 -3.61 -15.02 -4.77
N ASP A 40 -4.02 -14.36 -5.85
CA ASP A 40 -3.89 -12.91 -6.00
C ASP A 40 -4.65 -12.16 -4.90
N GLU A 41 -5.80 -12.66 -4.43
CA GLU A 41 -6.49 -12.10 -3.27
C GLU A 41 -5.58 -11.99 -2.03
N GLU A 42 -4.76 -13.01 -1.83
CA GLU A 42 -3.90 -13.17 -0.66
C GLU A 42 -2.60 -12.40 -0.81
N GLN A 43 -2.01 -12.39 -2.01
CA GLN A 43 -0.65 -11.91 -2.22
C GLN A 43 -0.52 -10.65 -3.06
N ALA A 44 -1.56 -10.24 -3.79
CA ALA A 44 -1.48 -9.02 -4.58
C ALA A 44 -1.14 -7.82 -3.72
N THR A 45 -0.15 -7.03 -4.18
CA THR A 45 0.31 -5.82 -3.50
C THR A 45 0.46 -4.63 -4.43
N GLY A 46 0.62 -3.44 -3.82
CA GLY A 46 0.85 -2.19 -4.55
C GLY A 46 -0.21 -1.94 -5.62
N LEU A 47 0.26 -1.53 -6.80
CA LEU A 47 -0.59 -1.22 -7.94
C LEU A 47 -1.42 -2.43 -8.40
N GLU A 48 -0.88 -3.65 -8.30
CA GLU A 48 -1.59 -4.87 -8.71
C GLU A 48 -2.85 -5.07 -7.85
N ARG A 49 -2.73 -4.86 -6.52
CA ARG A 49 -3.87 -4.97 -5.60
C ARG A 49 -4.89 -3.87 -5.85
N GLU A 50 -4.42 -2.65 -6.09
CA GLU A 50 -5.28 -1.50 -6.38
C GLU A 50 -6.09 -1.70 -7.66
N VAL A 51 -5.42 -2.13 -8.74
CA VAL A 51 -6.07 -2.49 -10.02
C VAL A 51 -7.07 -3.61 -9.82
N MET A 52 -6.68 -4.69 -9.15
CA MET A 52 -7.55 -5.84 -8.89
C MET A 52 -8.81 -5.44 -8.12
N LEU A 53 -8.68 -4.60 -7.08
CA LEU A 53 -9.82 -4.10 -6.31
C LEU A 53 -10.69 -3.12 -7.10
N ALA A 54 -10.10 -2.27 -7.93
CA ALA A 54 -10.84 -1.36 -8.80
C ALA A 54 -11.62 -2.13 -9.88
N ALA A 55 -11.00 -3.14 -10.50
CA ALA A 55 -11.62 -4.00 -11.49
C ALA A 55 -12.83 -4.74 -10.92
N ARG A 56 -12.75 -5.27 -9.68
CA ARG A 56 -13.90 -5.88 -8.98
C ARG A 56 -15.07 -4.90 -8.81
N LYS A 57 -14.79 -3.60 -8.66
CA LYS A 57 -15.80 -2.53 -8.57
C LYS A 57 -16.29 -2.03 -9.93
N GLY A 58 -15.81 -2.61 -11.04
CA GLY A 58 -16.09 -2.14 -12.40
C GLY A 58 -15.45 -0.79 -12.73
N GLN A 59 -14.41 -0.40 -11.97
CA GLN A 59 -13.66 0.84 -12.17
C GLN A 59 -12.32 0.55 -12.83
N ASP A 60 -11.81 1.51 -13.58
CA ASP A 60 -10.52 1.41 -14.26
C ASP A 60 -9.69 2.68 -14.07
N PRO A 61 -9.12 2.95 -12.90
CA PRO A 61 -8.43 4.21 -12.60
C PRO A 61 -7.20 4.46 -13.46
N TYR A 62 -6.61 3.41 -14.05
CA TYR A 62 -5.36 3.49 -14.82
C TYR A 62 -5.56 3.31 -16.33
N ASN A 63 -6.80 3.35 -16.83
CA ASN A 63 -7.15 3.22 -18.25
C ASN A 63 -6.55 1.95 -18.91
N ILE A 64 -6.65 0.81 -18.22
CA ILE A 64 -6.23 -0.50 -18.73
C ILE A 64 -7.16 -0.96 -19.86
N LEU A 65 -8.44 -0.57 -19.80
CA LEU A 65 -9.45 -0.92 -20.80
C LEU A 65 -9.63 0.22 -21.80
N ALA A 66 -10.04 -0.14 -23.02
CA ALA A 66 -10.44 0.84 -24.02
C ALA A 66 -11.62 1.68 -23.50
N PRO A 67 -11.55 3.03 -23.56
CA PRO A 67 -12.65 3.89 -23.15
C PRO A 67 -13.92 3.58 -23.95
N LYS A 68 -15.07 3.63 -23.28
CA LYS A 68 -16.37 3.54 -23.97
C LYS A 68 -16.58 4.80 -24.80
N ALA A 69 -16.95 4.63 -26.06
CA ALA A 69 -17.32 5.75 -26.92
C ALA A 69 -18.69 6.31 -26.50
N THR A 70 -18.79 7.63 -26.46
CA THR A 70 -20.08 8.35 -26.49
C THR A 70 -20.45 8.69 -27.94
N SER A 71 -21.63 9.28 -28.17
CA SER A 71 -22.05 9.65 -29.53
C SER A 71 -21.14 10.69 -30.19
N GLY A 72 -20.33 11.40 -29.41
CA GLY A 72 -19.39 12.41 -29.90
C GLY A 72 -20.08 13.67 -30.45
N THR A 73 -21.37 13.84 -30.16
CA THR A 73 -22.15 15.01 -30.57
C THR A 73 -21.90 16.18 -29.62
N LYS A 74 -22.37 17.39 -29.98
CA LYS A 74 -22.28 18.56 -29.08
C LYS A 74 -22.99 18.29 -27.74
N GLU A 75 -24.12 17.58 -27.78
CA GLU A 75 -24.94 17.31 -26.59
C GLU A 75 -24.44 16.09 -25.79
N ASP A 76 -23.67 15.19 -26.42
CA ASP A 76 -23.05 14.03 -25.77
C ASP A 76 -21.61 13.82 -26.28
N PRO A 77 -20.67 14.69 -25.85
CA PRO A 77 -19.27 14.63 -26.27
C PRO A 77 -18.51 13.50 -25.56
N ASN A 78 -17.39 13.07 -26.13
CA ASN A 78 -16.47 12.17 -25.42
C ASN A 78 -15.77 12.94 -24.30
N VAL A 79 -15.91 12.50 -23.05
CA VAL A 79 -15.26 13.15 -21.90
C VAL A 79 -13.94 12.45 -21.58
N PRO A 80 -12.78 13.09 -21.79
CA PRO A 80 -11.49 12.50 -21.43
C PRO A 80 -11.34 12.47 -19.90
N ARG A 81 -10.89 11.33 -19.35
CA ARG A 81 -10.53 11.26 -17.92
C ARG A 81 -9.24 12.05 -17.66
N LYS A 82 -9.23 12.82 -16.58
CA LYS A 82 -8.07 13.59 -16.11
C LYS A 82 -7.64 13.08 -14.75
N ILE A 83 -6.34 12.99 -14.53
CA ILE A 83 -5.77 12.80 -13.20
C ILE A 83 -5.68 14.19 -12.57
N LEU A 84 -6.34 14.38 -11.42
CA LEU A 84 -6.19 15.60 -10.63
C LEU A 84 -4.97 15.41 -9.73
N ILE A 85 -3.90 16.14 -10.03
CA ILE A 85 -2.69 16.24 -9.19
C ILE A 85 -2.67 17.55 -8.43
#